data_AF-A0A6N7YKE3-F1
#
_entry.id   AF-A0A6N7YKE3-F1
#
_cell.length_a   1.000
_cell.length_b   1.000
_cell.length_c   1.000
_cell.angle_alpha   90.00
_cell.angle_beta   90.00
_cell.angle_gamma   90.00
#
_symmetry.space_group_name_H-M   'P 1'
#
loop_
_entity.id
_entity.type
_entity.pdbx_description
1 polymer ?
#
loop_
_entity_poly.entity_id
_entity_poly.type
_entity_poly.pdbx_seq_one_letter_code
_entity_poly.pdbx_strand_id
1 'polypeptide(L)'
;MRAATGRRPLATRAGSDVIHVWAGFDGEPERVAIPPVAGAVVALGRAARGLDGFRRSRHEAVRALDLAIDLGRAPGTVTDYAEVEVLSLLYADRPQARRFVDEVLGPLIEADATGALVTTMEVLYDEHLNSARAAERPASTATPSPTVCGRCSS
;
A
#
# COMPACT_ATOMS: atom_id res chain seq x y z
N MET A 1 -18.46 -10.52 3.17
CA MET A 1 -18.44 -9.37 2.26
C MET A 1 -19.87 -8.83 2.14
N ARG A 2 -20.13 -7.56 2.49
CA ARG A 2 -21.47 -6.94 2.35
C ARG A 2 -21.40 -5.72 1.45
N ALA A 3 -22.39 -5.58 0.58
CA ALA A 3 -22.52 -4.43 -0.31
C ALA A 3 -22.93 -3.17 0.48
N ALA A 4 -22.50 -2.00 0.00
CA ALA A 4 -22.98 -0.72 0.50
C ALA A 4 -24.51 -0.66 0.38
N THR A 5 -25.16 -0.03 1.36
CA THR A 5 -26.60 0.30 1.28
C THR A 5 -26.88 1.07 0.00
N GLY A 6 -28.12 0.96 -0.52
CA GLY A 6 -28.58 1.78 -1.65
C GLY A 6 -28.65 3.29 -1.36
N ARG A 7 -28.09 3.76 -0.24
CA ARG A 7 -27.94 5.18 0.07
C ARG A 7 -26.82 5.76 -0.79
N ARG A 8 -27.06 6.92 -1.35
CA ARG A 8 -26.08 7.64 -2.18
C ARG A 8 -24.82 7.90 -1.35
N PRO A 9 -23.63 7.44 -1.79
CA PRO A 9 -22.40 7.69 -1.06
C PRO A 9 -22.10 9.18 -1.03
N LEU A 10 -21.60 9.65 0.11
CA LEU A 10 -21.11 11.02 0.24
C LEU A 10 -19.70 11.07 -0.32
N ALA A 11 -19.44 11.94 -1.29
CA ALA A 11 -18.11 12.15 -1.84
C ALA A 11 -17.69 13.62 -1.65
N THR A 12 -16.47 13.84 -1.18
CA THR A 12 -15.88 15.17 -1.07
C THR A 12 -14.48 15.14 -1.65
N ARG A 13 -14.11 16.19 -2.39
CA ARG A 13 -12.74 16.37 -2.86
C ARG A 13 -11.87 16.89 -1.72
N ALA A 14 -10.68 16.30 -1.55
CA ALA A 14 -9.74 16.63 -0.47
C ALA A 14 -8.35 16.93 -1.05
N GLY A 15 -8.26 17.95 -1.91
CA GLY A 15 -7.04 18.29 -2.65
C GLY A 15 -7.20 18.13 -4.16
N SER A 16 -6.09 18.18 -4.90
CA SER A 16 -6.10 18.06 -6.37
C SER A 16 -6.32 16.62 -6.85
N ASP A 17 -5.93 15.63 -6.07
CA ASP A 17 -5.76 14.23 -6.47
C ASP A 17 -6.42 13.22 -5.51
N VAL A 18 -7.02 13.70 -4.41
CA VAL A 18 -7.68 12.86 -3.41
C VAL A 18 -9.18 13.12 -3.37
N ILE A 19 -9.96 12.04 -3.39
CA ILE A 19 -11.40 12.04 -3.17
C ILE A 19 -11.70 11.16 -1.96
N HIS A 20 -12.40 11.72 -0.97
CA HIS A 20 -12.96 10.94 0.12
C HIS A 20 -14.36 10.49 -0.23
N VAL A 21 -14.66 9.22 0.03
CA VAL A 21 -15.98 8.62 -0.19
C VAL A 21 -16.43 7.93 1.09
N TRP A 22 -17.67 8.18 1.51
CA TRP A 22 -18.32 7.47 2.59
C TRP A 22 -19.53 6.71 2.06
N ALA A 23 -19.55 5.41 2.33
CA ALA A 23 -20.67 4.53 2.04
C ALA A 23 -21.25 4.00 3.35
N GLY A 24 -22.59 4.00 3.45
CA GLY A 24 -23.29 3.36 4.56
C GLY A 24 -23.47 1.87 4.27
N PHE A 25 -23.47 1.02 5.31
CA PHE A 25 -23.76 -0.42 5.22
C PHE A 25 -24.91 -0.80 6.14
N ASP A 26 -25.71 -1.80 5.74
CA ASP A 26 -26.71 -2.39 6.62
C ASP A 26 -26.00 -3.42 7.51
N GLY A 27 -25.95 -3.15 8.82
CA GLY A 27 -25.22 -3.94 9.81
C GLY A 27 -23.74 -3.56 9.93
N GLU A 28 -22.95 -4.40 10.60
CA GLU A 28 -21.49 -4.22 10.69
C GLU A 28 -20.81 -5.11 9.66
N PRO A 29 -20.17 -4.54 8.62
CA PRO A 29 -19.44 -5.34 7.66
C PRO A 29 -18.15 -5.85 8.30
N GLU A 30 -17.96 -7.17 8.30
CA GLU A 30 -16.71 -7.81 8.74
C GLU A 30 -15.53 -7.43 7.83
N ARG A 31 -15.80 -7.29 6.52
CA ARG A 31 -14.84 -6.79 5.52
C ARG A 31 -15.58 -6.07 4.41
N VAL A 32 -15.09 -4.89 4.05
CA VAL A 32 -15.55 -4.13 2.90
C VAL A 32 -14.70 -4.54 1.71
N ALA A 33 -15.35 -5.00 0.65
CA ALA A 33 -14.64 -5.24 -0.60
C ALA A 33 -14.89 -4.09 -1.55
N ILE A 34 -13.80 -3.47 -1.98
CA ILE A 34 -13.82 -2.47 -3.03
C ILE A 34 -13.13 -3.08 -4.24
N PRO A 35 -13.78 -3.11 -5.42
CA PRO A 35 -13.11 -3.56 -6.63
C PRO A 35 -11.93 -2.63 -6.94
N PRO A 36 -10.83 -3.16 -7.52
CA PRO A 36 -9.72 -2.36 -8.01
C PRO A 36 -10.20 -1.18 -8.85
N VAL A 37 -9.71 0.03 -8.55
CA VAL A 37 -10.01 1.23 -9.33
C VAL A 37 -8.80 1.52 -10.21
N ALA A 38 -8.97 1.38 -11.52
CA ALA A 38 -7.90 1.66 -12.47
C ALA A 38 -7.41 3.10 -12.33
N GLY A 39 -6.09 3.29 -12.25
CA GLY A 39 -5.46 4.60 -12.15
C GLY A 39 -5.56 5.28 -10.77
N ALA A 40 -6.10 4.60 -9.76
CA ALA A 40 -6.15 5.12 -8.39
C ALA A 40 -5.66 4.09 -7.38
N VAL A 41 -5.02 4.56 -6.31
CA VAL A 41 -4.87 3.78 -5.08
C VAL A 41 -6.08 4.04 -4.19
N VAL A 42 -6.61 3.00 -3.56
CA VAL A 42 -7.75 3.12 -2.66
C VAL A 42 -7.31 2.74 -1.26
N ALA A 43 -7.75 3.50 -0.26
CA ALA A 43 -7.54 3.18 1.14
C ALA A 43 -8.85 3.22 1.91
N LEU A 44 -8.99 2.29 2.86
CA LEU A 44 -10.20 2.10 3.65
C LEU A 44 -9.88 2.28 5.14
N GLY A 45 -10.77 2.97 5.85
CA GLY A 45 -10.83 2.91 7.30
C GLY A 45 -11.86 1.89 7.75
N ARG A 46 -11.81 1.51 9.03
CA ARG A 46 -12.76 0.53 9.58
C ARG A 46 -14.18 1.10 9.54
N ALA A 47 -15.15 0.23 9.23
CA ALA A 47 -16.55 0.59 9.33
C ALA A 47 -16.89 0.93 10.79
N ALA A 48 -17.62 2.02 11.00
CA ALA A 48 -17.97 2.48 12.34
C ALA A 48 -19.29 3.26 12.32
N ARG A 49 -19.95 3.33 13.48
CA ARG A 49 -21.26 3.98 13.66
C ARG A 49 -21.13 5.37 14.26
N GLY A 50 -22.11 6.22 13.95
CA GLY A 50 -22.22 7.56 14.52
C GLY A 50 -21.12 8.52 14.06
N LEU A 51 -21.15 9.73 14.62
CA LEU A 51 -20.25 10.82 14.22
C LEU A 51 -18.79 10.53 14.59
N ASP A 52 -18.54 9.94 15.76
CA ASP A 52 -17.17 9.60 16.18
C ASP A 52 -16.61 8.46 15.35
N GLY A 53 -17.45 7.48 14.99
CA GLY A 53 -17.10 6.43 14.05
C GLY A 53 -16.75 7.01 12.67
N PHE A 54 -17.54 7.96 12.18
CA PHE A 54 -17.27 8.67 10.92
C PHE A 54 -15.92 9.40 10.92
N ARG A 55 -15.60 10.09 12.02
CA ARG A 55 -14.30 10.79 12.18
C ARG A 55 -13.14 9.81 12.24
N ARG A 56 -13.28 8.74 13.02
CA ARG A 56 -12.26 7.70 13.18
C ARG A 56 -12.00 6.98 11.86
N SER A 57 -13.03 6.53 11.16
CA SER A 57 -12.87 5.82 9.88
C SER A 57 -12.21 6.71 8.83
N ARG A 58 -12.53 8.01 8.80
CA ARG A 58 -11.83 8.98 7.95
C ARG A 58 -10.35 9.07 8.32
N HIS A 59 -10.01 9.20 9.61
CA HIS A 59 -8.62 9.31 10.06
C HIS A 59 -7.80 8.08 9.71
N GLU A 60 -8.39 6.90 9.89
CA GLU A 60 -7.81 5.60 9.51
C GLU A 60 -7.59 5.50 8.00
N ALA A 61 -8.59 5.84 7.19
CA ALA A 61 -8.49 5.83 5.74
C ALA A 61 -7.37 6.75 5.23
N VAL A 62 -7.23 7.94 5.82
CA VAL A 62 -6.15 8.89 5.47
C VAL A 62 -4.78 8.31 5.82
N ARG A 63 -4.61 7.73 7.02
CA ARG A 63 -3.35 7.07 7.40
C ARG A 63 -2.98 5.92 6.47
N ALA A 64 -3.97 5.09 6.10
CA ALA A 64 -3.76 3.99 5.17
C ALA A 64 -3.40 4.50 3.75
N LEU A 65 -4.03 5.58 3.29
CA LEU A 65 -3.72 6.20 1.99
C LEU A 65 -2.30 6.75 1.96
N ASP A 66 -1.94 7.53 2.99
CA ASP A 66 -0.60 8.09 3.13
C ASP A 66 0.47 7.00 3.10
N LEU A 67 0.25 5.92 3.87
CA LEU A 67 1.14 4.77 3.89
C LEU A 67 1.21 4.08 2.51
N ALA A 68 0.08 3.92 1.82
CA ALA A 68 0.07 3.33 0.48
C ALA A 68 0.87 4.16 -0.53
N ILE A 69 0.75 5.49 -0.47
CA ILE A 69 1.52 6.42 -1.31
C ILE A 69 3.01 6.33 -0.95
N ASP A 70 3.35 6.38 0.33
CA ASP A 70 4.73 6.40 0.78
C ASP A 70 5.48 5.09 0.48
N LEU A 71 4.76 3.96 0.49
CA LEU A 71 5.27 2.65 0.07
C LEU A 71 5.19 2.42 -1.45
N GLY A 72 4.76 3.41 -2.24
CA GLY A 72 4.71 3.31 -3.69
C GLY A 72 3.75 2.24 -4.21
N ARG A 73 2.62 2.01 -3.52
CA ARG A 73 1.63 1.02 -3.94
C ARG A 73 1.11 1.36 -5.35
N ALA A 74 1.03 0.33 -6.20
CA ALA A 74 0.58 0.49 -7.57
C ALA A 74 -0.91 0.90 -7.65
N PRO A 75 -1.31 1.70 -8.66
CA PRO A 75 -2.72 1.94 -8.95
C PRO A 75 -3.51 0.64 -9.13
N GLY A 76 -4.78 0.62 -8.71
CA GLY A 76 -5.62 -0.57 -8.67
C GLY A 76 -5.51 -1.38 -7.36
N THR A 77 -4.62 -0.99 -6.44
CA THR A 77 -4.53 -1.62 -5.13
C THR A 77 -5.51 -1.01 -4.13
N VAL A 78 -5.92 -1.82 -3.15
CA VAL A 78 -6.76 -1.41 -2.03
C VAL A 78 -6.01 -1.69 -0.74
N THR A 79 -5.86 -0.68 0.12
CA THR A 79 -5.20 -0.80 1.42
C THR A 79 -6.23 -0.64 2.53
N ASP A 80 -6.52 -1.72 3.26
CA ASP A 80 -7.38 -1.67 4.43
C ASP A 80 -6.57 -1.27 5.67
N TYR A 81 -6.99 -0.23 6.38
CA TYR A 81 -6.34 0.20 7.62
C TYR A 81 -6.20 -0.94 8.63
N ALA A 82 -7.18 -1.86 8.71
CA ALA A 82 -7.13 -2.99 9.63
C ALA A 82 -5.93 -3.92 9.35
N GLU A 83 -5.47 -4.01 8.10
CA GLU A 83 -4.34 -4.83 7.70
C GLU A 83 -2.99 -4.13 7.91
N VAL A 84 -3.01 -2.79 7.98
CA VAL A 84 -1.79 -1.96 8.11
C VAL A 84 -1.73 -1.19 9.42
N GLU A 85 -2.60 -1.46 10.39
CA GLU A 85 -2.71 -0.68 11.64
C GLU A 85 -1.35 -0.62 12.35
N VAL A 86 -0.70 -1.77 12.56
CA VAL A 86 0.62 -1.85 13.20
C VAL A 86 1.67 -1.08 12.40
N LEU A 87 1.70 -1.26 11.08
CA LEU A 87 2.64 -0.55 10.21
C LEU A 87 2.41 0.97 10.25
N SER A 88 1.14 1.41 10.32
CA SER A 88 0.78 2.82 10.42
C SER A 88 1.24 3.49 11.72
N LEU A 89 1.41 2.70 12.80
CA LEU A 89 1.95 3.18 14.07
C LEU A 89 3.47 3.31 14.00
N LEU A 90 4.14 2.32 13.38
CA LEU A 90 5.60 2.38 13.16
C LEU A 90 5.98 3.51 12.20
N TYR A 91 5.13 3.77 11.21
CA TYR A 91 5.34 4.80 10.20
C TYR A 91 4.79 6.18 10.62
N ALA A 92 4.52 6.39 11.91
CA ALA A 92 3.99 7.65 12.41
C ALA A 92 4.97 8.83 12.20
N ASP A 93 6.28 8.58 12.28
CA ASP A 93 7.34 9.52 11.90
C ASP A 93 7.94 9.10 10.54
N ARG A 94 7.34 9.61 9.46
CA ARG A 94 7.71 9.21 8.09
C ARG A 94 9.14 9.61 7.72
N PRO A 95 9.62 10.83 8.01
CA PRO A 95 11.01 11.18 7.75
C PRO A 95 11.98 10.24 8.47
N GLN A 96 11.71 9.91 9.73
CA GLN A 96 12.55 8.98 10.48
C GLN A 96 12.48 7.56 9.92
N ALA A 97 11.29 7.08 9.56
CA ALA A 97 11.11 5.75 8.99
C ALA A 97 11.83 5.60 7.64
N ARG A 98 11.71 6.59 6.74
CA ARG A 98 12.45 6.61 5.46
C ARG A 98 13.96 6.58 5.69
N ARG A 99 14.45 7.45 6.56
CA ARG A 99 15.88 7.50 6.89
C ARG A 99 16.37 6.16 7.43
N PHE A 100 15.60 5.51 8.31
CA PHE A 100 15.97 4.18 8.82
C PHE A 100 16.00 3.12 7.71
N VAL A 101 15.02 3.11 6.81
CA VAL A 101 15.01 2.21 5.65
C VAL A 101 16.22 2.45 4.76
N ASP A 102 16.53 3.70 4.45
CA ASP A 102 17.69 4.06 3.62
C ASP A 102 19.01 3.68 4.31
N GLU A 103 19.14 3.88 5.63
CA GLU A 103 20.33 3.48 6.39
C GLU A 103 20.52 1.95 6.42
N VAL A 104 19.44 1.18 6.53
CA VAL A 104 19.51 -0.29 6.68
C VAL A 104 19.58 -1.00 5.32
N LEU A 105 18.76 -0.59 4.36
CA LEU A 105 18.63 -1.25 3.04
C LEU A 105 19.41 -0.53 1.94
N GLY A 106 19.82 0.72 2.12
CA GLY A 106 20.60 1.47 1.14
C GLY A 106 21.88 0.74 0.70
N PRO A 107 22.74 0.26 1.62
CA PRO A 107 23.95 -0.48 1.26
C PRO A 107 23.66 -1.76 0.47
N LEU A 108 22.53 -2.42 0.74
CA LEU A 108 22.10 -3.61 0.00
C LEU A 108 21.73 -3.26 -1.44
N ILE A 109 20.95 -2.19 -1.63
CA ILE A 109 20.54 -1.69 -2.95
C ILE A 109 21.77 -1.24 -3.75
N GLU A 110 22.71 -0.54 -3.12
CA GLU A 110 23.96 -0.11 -3.77
C GLU A 110 24.83 -1.29 -4.20
N ALA A 111 24.90 -2.35 -3.38
CA ALA A 111 25.67 -3.55 -3.71
C ALA A 111 25.00 -4.43 -4.77
N ASP A 112 23.67 -4.32 -4.95
CA ASP A 112 22.90 -5.19 -5.84
C ASP A 112 22.85 -4.67 -7.28
N ALA A 113 24.01 -4.65 -7.95
CA ALA A 113 24.15 -4.16 -9.32
C ALA A 113 23.24 -4.89 -10.35
N THR A 114 22.75 -6.08 -10.02
CA THR A 114 21.94 -6.92 -10.92
C THR A 114 20.48 -7.05 -10.51
N GLY A 115 20.10 -6.55 -9.32
CA GLY A 115 18.76 -6.78 -8.75
C GLY A 115 18.56 -8.19 -8.17
N ALA A 116 19.58 -9.03 -8.16
CA ALA A 116 19.50 -10.43 -7.74
C ALA A 116 19.31 -10.57 -6.23
N LEU A 117 19.92 -9.69 -5.42
CA LEU A 117 19.76 -9.71 -3.97
C LEU A 117 18.35 -9.24 -3.56
N VAL A 118 17.84 -8.18 -4.19
CA VAL A 118 16.47 -7.70 -3.99
C VAL A 118 15.47 -8.79 -4.39
N THR A 119 15.64 -9.40 -5.57
CA THR A 119 14.80 -10.52 -6.02
C THR A 119 14.82 -11.68 -5.01
N THR A 120 16.00 -12.01 -4.46
CA THR A 120 16.13 -13.06 -3.46
C THR A 120 15.38 -12.71 -2.17
N MET A 121 15.45 -11.44 -1.73
CA MET A 121 14.68 -10.99 -0.56
C MET A 121 13.17 -11.08 -0.81
N GLU A 122 12.69 -10.71 -1.99
CA GLU A 122 11.27 -10.85 -2.35
C GLU A 122 10.82 -12.31 -2.23
N VAL A 123 11.58 -13.24 -2.81
CA VAL A 123 11.29 -14.68 -2.72
C VAL A 123 11.31 -15.17 -1.26
N LEU A 124 12.26 -14.70 -0.45
CA LEU A 124 12.32 -15.03 0.98
C LEU A 124 11.09 -14.51 1.73
N TYR A 125 10.65 -13.28 1.48
CA TYR A 125 9.47 -12.73 2.14
C TYR A 125 8.18 -13.43 1.72
N ASP A 126 8.04 -13.78 0.44
CA ASP A 126 6.92 -14.58 -0.07
C ASP A 126 6.87 -15.98 0.56
N GLU A 127 8.02 -16.53 0.93
CA GLU A 127 8.14 -17.82 1.64
C GLU A 127 8.20 -17.66 3.16
N HIS A 128 7.77 -16.51 3.70
CA HIS A 128 7.75 -16.23 5.14
C HIS A 128 9.10 -16.48 5.83
N LEU A 129 10.18 -16.09 5.14
CA LEU A 129 11.57 -16.26 5.54
C LEU A 129 12.02 -17.73 5.66
N ASN A 130 11.32 -18.66 5.02
CA ASN A 130 11.77 -20.04 4.89
C ASN A 130 12.82 -20.16 3.78
N SER A 131 14.09 -20.14 4.18
CA SER A 131 15.22 -20.21 3.25
C SER A 131 15.27 -21.50 2.43
N ALA A 132 14.82 -22.64 2.97
CA ALA A 132 14.81 -23.90 2.25
C ALA A 132 13.82 -23.86 1.08
N ARG A 133 12.59 -23.37 1.31
CA ARG A 133 11.60 -23.20 0.24
C ARG A 133 11.97 -22.10 -0.75
N ALA A 134 12.56 -21.01 -0.26
CA ALA A 134 13.02 -19.93 -1.11
C ALA A 134 14.12 -20.40 -2.10
N ALA A 135 15.03 -21.27 -1.65
CA ALA A 135 16.08 -21.83 -2.50
C ALA A 135 15.55 -22.79 -3.58
N GLU A 136 14.42 -23.46 -3.33
CA GLU A 136 13.75 -24.32 -4.31
C GLU A 136 12.98 -23.53 -5.37
N ARG A 137 12.68 -22.24 -5.12
CA ARG A 137 12.11 -21.36 -6.13
C ARG A 137 13.20 -20.86 -7.08
N PRO A 138 13.08 -21.09 -8.39
CA PRO A 138 13.93 -20.37 -9.34
C PRO A 138 13.61 -18.89 -9.20
N ALA A 139 14.63 -18.06 -8.94
CA ALA A 139 14.51 -16.60 -9.01
C ALA A 139 14.02 -16.27 -10.42
N SER A 140 12.71 -16.07 -10.59
CA SER A 140 12.14 -15.91 -11.93
C SER A 140 12.75 -14.65 -12.52
N THR A 141 13.31 -14.79 -13.72
CA THR A 141 14.05 -13.75 -14.43
C THR A 141 13.32 -12.42 -14.33
N ALA A 142 13.93 -11.47 -13.62
CA ALA A 142 13.56 -10.08 -13.69
C ALA A 142 13.44 -9.72 -15.17
N THR A 143 12.24 -9.35 -15.61
CA THR A 143 12.11 -8.64 -16.88
C THR A 143 12.79 -7.31 -16.62
N PRO A 144 13.87 -6.95 -17.34
CA PRO A 144 14.52 -5.68 -17.12
C PRO A 144 13.47 -4.59 -17.36
N SER A 145 13.18 -3.81 -16.31
CA SER A 145 12.55 -2.50 -16.45
C SER A 145 13.34 -1.75 -17.52
N PRO A 146 12.70 -1.10 -18.51
CA PRO A 146 13.43 -0.44 -19.57
C PRO A 146 14.29 0.66 -18.95
N THR A 147 15.59 0.40 -18.88
CA THR A 147 16.61 1.39 -18.60
C THR A 147 16.33 2.56 -19.54
N VAL A 148 16.02 3.72 -18.97
CA VAL A 148 16.04 4.98 -19.71
C VAL A 148 17.49 5.16 -20.17
N CYS A 149 17.75 4.67 -21.39
CA CYS A 149 18.98 4.90 -22.10
C CYS A 149 19.05 6.41 -22.34
N GLY A 150 19.94 7.07 -21.61
CA GLY A 150 20.32 8.44 -21.88
C GLY A 150 20.68 8.58 -23.36
N ARG A 151 20.05 9.56 -24.01
CA ARG A 151 20.49 10.03 -25.32
C ARG A 151 20.96 11.47 -25.13
N CYS A 152 22.28 11.62 -25.19
CA CYS A 152 22.94 12.87 -25.50
C CYS A 152 22.73 13.25 -26.98
N SER A 153 22.95 14.53 -27.26
CA SER A 153 23.04 15.24 -28.57
C SER A 153 21.70 15.72 -29.13
N SER A 154 21.47 17.00 -29.43
CA SER A 154 22.39 18.11 -29.76
C SER A 154 21.80 19.47 -29.39
#